data_AF-A0A968T628-F1
#
_entry.id   AF-A0A968T628-F1
#
_cell.length_a   1.000
_cell.length_b   1.000
_cell.length_c   1.000
_cell.angle_alpha   90.00
_cell.angle_beta   90.00
_cell.angle_gamma   90.00
#
_symmetry.space_group_name_H-M   'P 1'
#
loop_
_entity.id
_entity.type
_entity.pdbx_description
1 polymer ?
#
loop_
_entity_poly.entity_id
_entity_poly.type
_entity_poly.pdbx_seq_one_letter_code
_entity_poly.pdbx_strand_id
1 'polypeptide(L)'
;MVPVYQETGKLPLNLGKHSNRGYEIQLGWNSNINQDSRIWAEASYTFARNKMEEIDEPKKLYDYQMQTGRRIGEIWGFQQEGIIMTDEEAIAYRENFGMFIKD
;
A
#
# COMPACT_ATOMS: atom_id res chain seq x y z
N MET A 1 -20.56 -0.45 12.72
CA MET A 1 -21.14 -0.24 11.37
C MET A 1 -20.80 1.18 10.96
N VAL A 2 -19.84 1.38 10.05
CA VAL A 2 -19.53 2.71 9.51
C VAL A 2 -20.59 3.03 8.46
N PRO A 3 -21.24 4.21 8.48
CA PRO A 3 -22.25 4.53 7.49
C PRO A 3 -21.61 4.59 6.11
N VAL A 4 -22.11 3.73 5.21
CA VAL A 4 -21.83 3.83 3.78
C VAL A 4 -22.79 4.88 3.24
N TYR A 5 -22.25 6.03 2.83
CA TYR A 5 -23.00 6.99 2.03
C TYR A 5 -23.26 6.37 0.65
N GLN A 6 -24.34 5.59 0.52
CA GLN A 6 -24.86 5.23 -0.80
C GLN A 6 -25.67 6.42 -1.31
N GLU A 7 -25.05 7.20 -2.19
CA GLU A 7 -25.74 8.27 -2.93
C GLU A 7 -26.64 7.62 -4.00
N THR A 8 -27.84 7.24 -3.60
CA THR A 8 -28.89 6.68 -4.44
C THR A 8 -29.39 7.74 -5.43
N GLY A 9 -28.66 7.92 -6.52
CA GLY A 9 -28.96 8.92 -7.56
C GLY A 9 -27.79 9.31 -8.47
N LYS A 10 -26.57 8.85 -8.18
CA LYS A 10 -25.40 9.16 -9.00
C LYS A 10 -25.48 8.41 -10.34
N LEU A 11 -25.64 9.16 -11.44
CA LEU A 11 -25.39 8.64 -12.78
C LEU A 11 -23.98 8.02 -12.80
N PRO A 12 -23.73 6.93 -13.54
CA PRO A 12 -22.40 6.35 -13.65
C PRO A 12 -21.47 7.38 -14.29
N LEU A 13 -20.68 8.05 -13.46
CA LEU A 13 -19.72 9.06 -13.85
C LEU A 13 -18.32 8.45 -13.68
N ASN A 14 -17.52 8.52 -14.73
CA ASN A 14 -16.11 8.06 -14.69
C ASN A 14 -15.24 9.14 -14.02
N LEU A 15 -15.40 9.33 -12.71
CA LEU A 15 -14.70 10.33 -11.88
C LEU A 15 -13.50 9.72 -11.15
N GLY A 16 -12.65 9.03 -11.90
CA GLY A 16 -11.46 8.39 -11.37
C GLY A 16 -10.27 8.58 -12.31
N LYS A 17 -9.14 8.99 -11.75
CA LYS A 17 -7.87 9.08 -12.45
C LYS A 17 -6.80 8.33 -11.69
N HIS A 18 -6.13 7.41 -12.38
CA HIS A 18 -5.03 6.62 -11.83
C HIS A 18 -3.81 6.76 -12.73
N SER A 19 -2.63 6.81 -12.11
CA SER A 19 -1.34 6.77 -12.80
C SER A 19 -0.61 5.49 -12.40
N ASN A 20 -0.13 4.72 -13.36
CA ASN A 20 0.75 3.57 -13.14
C ASN A 20 2.08 3.83 -13.85
N ARG A 21 3.20 3.59 -13.16
CA ARG A 21 4.56 3.78 -13.69
C ARG A 21 5.45 2.65 -13.20
N GLY A 22 6.36 2.22 -14.05
CA GLY A 22 7.26 1.12 -13.77
C GLY A 22 8.45 1.10 -14.71
N TYR A 23 9.39 0.20 -14.45
CA TYR A 23 10.50 -0.07 -15.34
C TYR A 23 10.71 -1.58 -15.44
N GLU A 24 11.23 -1.99 -16.59
CA GLU A 24 11.55 -3.37 -16.91
C GLU A 24 12.98 -3.43 -17.42
N ILE A 25 13.74 -4.40 -16.93
CA ILE A 25 15.13 -4.65 -17.31
C ILE A 25 15.21 -6.09 -17.76
N GLN A 26 15.75 -6.32 -18.95
CA GLN A 26 16.01 -7.64 -19.51
C GLN A 26 17.48 -7.75 -19.88
N LEU A 27 18.13 -8.83 -19.43
CA LEU A 27 19.53 -9.12 -19.70
C LEU A 27 19.63 -10.53 -20.26
N GLY A 28 20.13 -10.63 -21.50
CA GLY A 28 20.46 -11.89 -22.14
C GLY A 28 21.97 -12.04 -22.29
N TRP A 29 22.50 -13.16 -21.85
CA TRP A 29 23.88 -13.56 -22.10
C TRP A 29 23.89 -14.84 -22.94
N ASN A 30 24.73 -14.87 -23.97
CA ASN A 30 24.85 -16.02 -24.83
C ASN A 30 26.31 -16.18 -25.25
N SER A 31 26.91 -17.32 -24.89
CA SER A 31 28.32 -17.59 -25.16
C SER A 31 28.55 -19.05 -25.52
N ASN A 32 29.42 -19.27 -26.51
CA ASN A 32 29.93 -20.59 -26.84
C ASN A 32 31.21 -20.83 -26.04
N ILE A 33 31.20 -21.85 -25.18
CA ILE A 33 32.37 -22.21 -24.37
C ILE A 33 33.37 -23.00 -25.21
N ASN A 34 32.90 -23.85 -26.13
CA ASN A 34 33.68 -24.64 -27.08
C ASN A 34 32.90 -24.81 -28.41
N GLN A 35 33.50 -25.49 -29.41
CA GLN A 35 32.81 -25.78 -30.70
C GLN A 35 31.51 -26.58 -30.53
N ASP A 36 31.40 -27.37 -29.46
CA ASP A 36 30.26 -28.25 -29.19
C ASP A 36 29.37 -27.80 -28.02
N SER A 37 29.65 -26.65 -27.39
CA SER A 37 28.95 -26.26 -26.16
C SER A 37 28.60 -24.78 -26.13
N ARG A 38 27.30 -24.51 -25.96
CA ARG A 38 26.71 -23.19 -25.87
C ARG A 38 25.98 -23.01 -24.54
N ILE A 39 26.22 -21.90 -23.87
CA ILE A 39 25.47 -21.46 -22.69
C ILE A 39 24.71 -20.20 -23.02
N TRP A 40 23.46 -20.14 -22.57
CA TRP A 40 22.67 -18.93 -22.54
C TRP A 40 22.09 -18.72 -21.14
N ALA A 41 21.97 -17.48 -20.74
CA ALA A 41 21.31 -17.06 -19.51
C ALA A 41 20.42 -15.86 -19.82
N GLU A 42 19.25 -15.83 -19.22
CA GLU A 42 18.30 -14.73 -19.35
C GLU A 42 17.81 -14.33 -17.96
N ALA A 43 17.81 -13.02 -17.70
CA ALA A 43 17.32 -12.45 -16.46
C ALA A 43 16.37 -11.30 -16.78
N SER A 44 15.18 -11.33 -16.16
CA SER A 44 14.14 -10.32 -16.34
C SER A 44 13.74 -9.77 -14.97
N TYR A 45 13.72 -8.45 -14.85
CA TYR A 45 13.34 -7.74 -13.64
C TYR A 45 12.28 -6.69 -13.96
N THR A 46 11.18 -6.71 -13.22
CA THR A 46 10.05 -5.79 -13.42
C THR A 46 9.71 -5.10 -12.10
N PHE A 47 9.50 -3.79 -12.18
CA PHE A 47 9.02 -2.99 -11.07
C PHE A 47 7.86 -2.11 -11.51
N ALA A 48 6.78 -2.07 -10.72
CA ALA A 48 5.61 -1.24 -10.98
C ALA A 48 5.10 -0.56 -9.70
N ARG A 49 4.63 0.68 -9.85
CA ARG A 49 3.93 1.45 -8.80
C ARG A 49 2.73 2.17 -9.39
N ASN A 50 1.59 2.01 -8.72
CA ASN A 50 0.33 2.68 -9.00
C ASN A 50 0.07 3.82 -8.00
N LYS A 51 -0.66 4.86 -8.44
CA LYS A 51 -1.13 5.95 -7.60
C LYS A 51 -2.54 6.35 -8.03
N MET A 52 -3.45 6.50 -7.06
CA MET A 52 -4.75 7.13 -7.26
C MET A 52 -4.54 8.66 -7.31
N GLU A 53 -4.71 9.27 -8.49
CA GLU A 53 -4.55 10.72 -8.67
C GLU A 53 -5.82 11.46 -8.27
N GLU A 54 -6.98 10.92 -8.65
CA GLU A 54 -8.28 11.51 -8.36
C GLU A 54 -9.30 10.39 -8.18
N ILE A 55 -10.11 10.48 -7.14
CA ILE A 55 -11.29 9.65 -6.92
C ILE A 55 -12.34 10.55 -6.26
N ASP A 56 -13.61 10.31 -6.60
CA ASP A 56 -14.74 10.96 -5.97
C ASP A 56 -14.92 10.46 -4.53
N GLU A 57 -14.08 10.95 -3.62
CA GLU A 57 -14.14 10.68 -2.19
C GLU A 57 -14.53 11.92 -1.38
N PRO A 58 -15.38 11.77 -0.34
CA PRO A 58 -15.64 12.86 0.57
C PRO A 58 -14.37 13.17 1.39
N LYS A 59 -14.12 14.45 1.65
CA LYS A 59 -13.01 14.87 2.52
C LYS A 59 -13.16 14.25 3.90
N LYS A 60 -12.20 13.41 4.30
CA LYS A 60 -12.19 12.76 5.61
C LYS A 60 -11.51 13.62 6.67
N LEU A 61 -11.71 13.27 7.93
CA LEU A 61 -11.19 14.04 9.08
C LEU A 61 -9.66 14.02 9.14
N TYR A 62 -9.04 12.94 8.68
CA TYR A 62 -7.60 12.76 8.69
C TYR A 62 -7.08 12.28 7.33
N ASP A 63 -5.92 12.78 6.92
CA ASP A 63 -5.25 12.39 5.66
C ASP A 63 -5.01 10.89 5.56
N TYR A 64 -4.79 10.21 6.70
CA TYR A 64 -4.55 8.78 6.70
C TYR A 64 -5.76 7.95 6.25
N GLN A 65 -6.94 8.56 6.18
CA GLN A 65 -8.19 7.90 5.80
C GLN A 65 -8.49 8.08 4.30
N MET A 66 -7.88 9.08 3.66
CA MET A 66 -8.08 9.38 2.24
C MET A 66 -7.55 8.24 1.37
N GLN A 67 -8.13 8.01 0.19
CA GLN A 67 -7.66 7.06 -0.81
C GLN A 67 -6.85 7.78 -1.91
N THR A 68 -7.14 9.05 -2.17
CA THR A 68 -6.37 9.89 -3.08
C THR A 68 -4.90 9.92 -2.65
N GLY A 69 -4.00 9.82 -3.61
CA GLY A 69 -2.56 9.86 -3.41
C GLY A 69 -1.91 8.52 -3.09
N ARG A 70 -2.69 7.45 -2.89
CA ARG A 70 -2.23 6.13 -2.42
C ARG A 70 -2.29 5.05 -3.49
N ARG A 71 -1.75 3.87 -3.17
CA ARG A 71 -1.79 2.73 -4.09
C ARG A 71 -3.18 2.09 -4.04
N ILE A 72 -3.66 1.64 -5.19
CA ILE A 72 -4.88 0.82 -5.25
C ILE A 72 -4.61 -0.47 -4.48
N GLY A 73 -5.51 -0.82 -3.55
CA GLY A 73 -5.42 -2.01 -2.72
C GLY A 73 -4.51 -1.87 -1.49
N GLU A 74 -4.05 -0.66 -1.16
CA GLU A 74 -3.29 -0.42 0.07
C GLU A 74 -4.15 -0.69 1.31
N ILE A 75 -3.67 -1.55 2.22
CA ILE A 75 -4.35 -1.91 3.46
C ILE A 75 -3.96 -0.91 4.56
N TRP A 76 -4.95 -0.46 5.31
CA TRP A 76 -4.78 0.51 6.40
C TRP A 76 -5.31 -0.07 7.71
N GLY A 77 -4.63 0.24 8.80
CA GLY A 77 -5.01 -0.19 10.13
C GLY A 77 -4.04 0.31 11.18
N PHE A 78 -4.27 -0.13 12.42
CA PHE A 78 -3.35 0.12 13.52
C PHE A 78 -2.11 -0.76 13.38
N GLN A 79 -0.95 -0.19 13.69
CA GLN A 79 0.28 -0.96 13.88
C GLN A 79 0.35 -1.37 15.35
N GLN A 80 0.35 -2.68 15.62
CA GLN A 80 0.51 -3.21 16.97
C GLN A 80 1.99 -3.55 17.20
N GLU A 81 2.60 -2.98 18.24
CA GLU A 81 4.03 -3.16 18.56
C GLU A 81 4.31 -4.47 19.32
N GLY A 82 3.28 -5.20 19.75
CA GLY A 82 3.40 -6.47 20.45
C GLY A 82 2.27 -6.71 21.44
N ILE A 83 2.46 -7.72 22.28
CA ILE A 83 1.63 -7.98 23.47
C ILE A 83 2.45 -7.53 24.67
N ILE A 84 1.84 -6.78 25.58
CA ILE A 84 2.46 -6.40 26.85
C ILE A 84 2.57 -7.67 27.70
N MET A 85 3.78 -8.03 28.13
CA MET A 85 4.02 -9.29 28.86
C MET A 85 4.37 -9.06 30.33
N THR A 86 4.79 -7.86 30.70
CA THR A 86 5.22 -7.53 32.07
C THR A 86 4.48 -6.32 32.64
N ASP A 87 4.38 -6.25 33.96
CA ASP A 87 3.76 -5.12 34.66
C ASP A 87 4.53 -3.81 34.44
N GLU A 88 5.85 -3.87 34.29
CA GLU A 88 6.69 -2.71 33.99
C GLU A 88 6.40 -2.13 32.60
N GLU A 89 6.28 -2.99 31.59
CA GLU A 89 5.86 -2.59 30.23
C GLU A 89 4.41 -2.04 30.23
N ALA A 90 3.52 -2.60 31.05
CA ALA A 90 2.14 -2.12 31.18
C ALA A 90 2.07 -0.70 31.77
N ILE A 91 2.89 -0.44 32.80
CA ILE A 91 3.00 0.89 33.42
C ILE A 91 3.60 1.88 32.43
N ALA A 92 4.71 1.53 31.77
CA ALA A 92 5.34 2.37 30.76
C ALA A 92 4.41 2.67 29.58
N TYR A 93 3.64 1.68 29.11
CA TYR A 93 2.65 1.88 28.05
C TYR A 93 1.53 2.82 28.50
N ARG A 94 1.02 2.66 29.73
CA ARG A 94 0.00 3.55 30.30
C ARG A 94 0.51 4.98 30.45
N GLU A 95 1.77 5.18 30.81
CA GLU A 95 2.37 6.52 30.94
C GLU A 95 2.61 7.18 29.58
N ASN A 96 3.05 6.41 28.59
CA ASN A 96 3.35 6.93 27.24
C ASN A 96 2.09 7.17 26.38
N PHE A 97 1.04 6.37 26.54
CA PHE A 97 -0.16 6.40 25.69
C PHE A 97 -1.46 6.69 26.46
N GLY A 98 -1.38 7.01 27.75
CA GLY A 98 -2.52 7.17 28.63
C GLY A 98 -3.36 8.40 28.33
N MET A 99 -4.26 8.32 27.34
CA MET A 99 -5.49 9.11 27.23
C MET A 99 -6.45 8.49 26.19
N PHE A 100 -7.28 7.52 26.58
CA PHE A 100 -8.57 7.25 25.89
C PHE A 100 -9.74 6.88 26.82
N ILE A 101 -9.55 6.87 28.14
CA ILE A 101 -10.65 6.76 29.09
C ILE A 101 -10.49 7.90 30.08
N LYS A 102 -11.14 9.02 29.77
CA LYS A 102 -11.55 10.00 30.77
C LYS A 102 -13.06 9.82 30.90
N ASP A 103 -13.53 9.69 32.14
CA ASP A 103 -14.91 9.37 32.55
C ASP A 103 -16.00 10.13 31.78
#